data_AF-A0A401ZUB6-F1
#
_entry.id   AF-A0A401ZUB6-F1
#
_cell.length_a   1.000
_cell.length_b   1.000
_cell.length_c   1.000
_cell.angle_alpha   90.00
_cell.angle_beta   90.00
_cell.angle_gamma   90.00
#
_symmetry.space_group_name_H-M   'P 1'
#
loop_
_entity.id
_entity.type
_entity.pdbx_description
1 polymer ?
#
loop_
_entity_poly.entity_id
_entity_poly.type
_entity_poly.pdbx_seq_one_letter_code
_entity_poly.pdbx_strand_id
1 'polypeptide(L)'
;MAHLKFFNAEYSEVTGLIRRGMQLVRNQMNYLVECPQLADRHYRSLQAIDRQLDHMSRLKPIEVKVEVLQRLLNDLSSIIRTLQQAERAA
;
A
#
# COMPACT_ATOMS: atom_id res chain seq x y z
N MET A 1 -28.53 -11.55 -25.31
CA MET A 1 -28.34 -10.59 -24.21
C MET A 1 -27.45 -11.22 -23.15
N ALA A 2 -26.16 -10.91 -23.15
CA ALA A 2 -25.21 -11.41 -22.16
C ALA A 2 -24.83 -10.24 -21.24
N HIS A 3 -25.71 -9.91 -20.29
CA HIS A 3 -25.46 -8.84 -19.33
C HIS A 3 -24.90 -9.42 -18.03
N LEU A 4 -23.67 -9.00 -17.73
CA LEU A 4 -23.10 -8.85 -16.39
C LEU A 4 -23.00 -10.15 -15.56
N LYS A 5 -21.93 -10.90 -15.81
CA LYS A 5 -21.37 -11.80 -14.80
C LYS A 5 -20.99 -10.96 -13.58
N PHE A 6 -21.82 -11.07 -12.54
CA PHE A 6 -21.60 -10.76 -11.14
C PHE A 6 -20.22 -10.15 -10.83
N PHE A 7 -20.18 -8.83 -10.68
CA PHE A 7 -19.11 -8.13 -9.97
C PHE A 7 -19.14 -8.62 -8.52
N ASN A 8 -18.21 -9.50 -8.13
CA ASN A 8 -18.09 -9.92 -6.74
C ASN A 8 -17.54 -8.72 -5.94
N ALA A 9 -18.35 -8.19 -5.02
CA ALA A 9 -18.04 -6.98 -4.25
C ALA A 9 -16.71 -7.11 -3.48
N GLU A 10 -16.41 -8.31 -2.99
CA GLU A 10 -15.17 -8.63 -2.30
C GLU A 10 -13.93 -8.45 -3.19
N TYR A 11 -14.03 -8.81 -4.48
CA TYR A 11 -12.94 -8.63 -5.43
C TYR A 11 -12.70 -7.17 -5.79
N SER A 12 -13.77 -6.38 -5.83
CA SER A 12 -13.70 -4.93 -5.97
C SER A 12 -13.02 -4.28 -4.76
N GLU A 13 -13.29 -4.78 -3.55
CA GLU A 13 -12.66 -4.28 -2.33
C GLU A 13 -11.17 -4.58 -2.28
N VAL A 14 -10.75 -5.82 -2.55
CA VAL A 14 -9.34 -6.23 -2.57
C VAL A 14 -8.53 -5.40 -3.56
N THR A 15 -9.02 -5.26 -4.79
CA THR A 15 -8.34 -4.46 -5.82
C THR A 15 -8.29 -2.98 -5.46
N GLY A 16 -9.37 -2.44 -4.88
CA GLY A 16 -9.42 -1.07 -4.37
C GLY A 16 -8.45 -0.81 -3.21
N LEU A 17 -8.27 -1.78 -2.31
CA LEU A 17 -7.32 -1.69 -1.21
C LEU A 17 -5.86 -1.73 -1.71
N ILE A 18 -5.54 -2.64 -2.63
CA ILE A 18 -4.20 -2.72 -3.24
C ILE A 18 -3.85 -1.39 -3.93
N ARG A 19 -4.75 -0.87 -4.77
CA ARG A 19 -4.53 0.38 -5.51
C ARG A 19 -4.30 1.57 -4.55
N ARG A 20 -5.12 1.68 -3.50
CA ARG A 20 -4.97 2.74 -2.49
C ARG A 20 -3.66 2.61 -1.72
N GLY A 21 -3.28 1.39 -1.34
CA GLY A 21 -1.99 1.11 -0.69
C GLY A 21 -0.81 1.55 -1.55
N MET A 22 -0.78 1.18 -2.83
CA MET A 22 0.28 1.59 -3.76
C MET A 22 0.36 3.12 -3.90
N GLN A 23 -0.77 3.80 -4.01
CA GLN A 23 -0.79 5.26 -4.09
C GLN A 23 -0.22 5.91 -2.83
N LEU A 24 -0.59 5.41 -1.65
CA LEU A 24 -0.08 5.91 -0.38
C LEU A 24 1.43 5.70 -0.28
N VAL A 25 1.93 4.52 -0.62
CA VAL A 25 3.38 4.22 -0.62
C VAL A 25 4.13 5.21 -1.50
N ARG A 26 3.66 5.43 -2.74
CA ARG A 26 4.29 6.40 -3.66
C ARG A 26 4.30 7.82 -3.10
N ASN A 27 3.20 8.26 -2.50
CA ASN A 27 3.14 9.59 -1.88
C ASN A 27 4.17 9.71 -0.73
N GLN A 28 4.30 8.69 0.12
CA GLN A 28 5.28 8.71 1.21
C GLN A 28 6.73 8.64 0.70
N MET A 29 6.99 7.85 -0.35
CA MET A 29 8.31 7.79 -0.96
C MET A 29 8.72 9.14 -1.58
N ASN A 30 7.80 9.83 -2.24
CA ASN A 30 8.05 11.18 -2.78
C ASN A 30 8.33 12.18 -1.64
N TYR A 31 7.53 12.15 -0.57
CA TYR A 31 7.78 12.97 0.61
C TYR A 31 9.18 12.74 1.22
N LEU A 32 9.62 11.48 1.31
CA LEU A 32 10.96 11.15 1.80
C LEU A 32 12.09 11.61 0.88
N VAL A 33 11.84 11.75 -0.43
CA VAL A 33 12.79 12.35 -1.37
C VAL A 33 12.93 13.86 -1.10
N GLU A 34 11.84 14.53 -0.74
CA GLU A 34 11.83 15.95 -0.36
C GLU A 34 12.40 16.19 1.06
N CYS A 35 12.34 15.19 1.94
CA CYS A 35 12.80 15.24 3.33
C CYS A 35 13.82 14.12 3.65
N PRO A 36 15.04 14.16 3.08
CA PRO A 36 16.04 13.09 3.20
C PRO A 36 16.46 12.80 4.65
N GLN A 37 16.36 13.78 5.55
CA GLN A 37 16.63 13.62 6.99
C GLN A 37 15.71 12.60 7.68
N LEU A 38 14.58 12.24 7.06
CA LEU A 38 13.60 11.26 7.55
C LEU A 38 13.68 9.90 6.81
N ALA A 39 14.55 9.76 5.80
CA ALA A 39 14.39 8.75 4.75
C ALA A 39 14.98 7.36 5.04
N ASP A 40 16.11 7.26 5.73
CA ASP A 40 17.00 6.08 5.58
C ASP A 40 16.36 4.72 5.89
N ARG A 41 15.59 4.60 6.98
CA ARG A 41 14.94 3.33 7.35
C ARG A 41 13.56 3.15 6.73
N HIS A 42 12.81 4.23 6.52
CA HIS A 42 11.43 4.16 6.07
C HIS A 42 11.31 3.96 4.57
N TYR A 43 12.25 4.51 3.79
CA TYR A 43 12.25 4.38 2.34
C TYR A 43 12.39 2.92 1.89
N ARG A 44 13.29 2.15 2.51
CA ARG A 44 13.48 0.71 2.21
C ARG A 44 12.24 -0.11 2.54
N SER A 45 11.62 0.15 3.69
CA SER A 45 10.38 -0.52 4.08
C SER A 45 9.22 -0.20 3.14
N LEU A 46 9.07 1.07 2.74
CA LEU A 46 8.08 1.48 1.75
C LEU A 46 8.31 0.81 0.40
N GLN A 47 9.57 0.73 -0.07
CA GLN A 47 9.90 0.03 -1.31
C GLN A 47 9.57 -1.47 -1.26
N ALA A 48 9.78 -2.12 -0.11
CA ALA A 48 9.42 -3.52 0.08
C ALA A 48 7.89 -3.72 0.01
N ILE A 49 7.12 -2.82 0.64
CA ILE A 49 5.66 -2.82 0.59
C ILE A 49 5.17 -2.57 -0.85
N ASP A 50 5.75 -1.60 -1.57
CA ASP A 50 5.39 -1.30 -2.96
C ASP A 50 5.52 -2.53 -3.86
N ARG A 51 6.66 -3.25 -3.76
CA ARG A 51 6.89 -4.47 -4.54
C ARG A 51 5.88 -5.56 -4.24
N GLN A 52 5.48 -5.72 -2.98
CA GLN A 52 4.48 -6.73 -2.62
C GLN A 52 3.08 -6.35 -3.10
N LEU A 53 2.69 -5.09 -2.98
CA LEU A 53 1.41 -4.60 -3.49
C LEU A 53 1.36 -4.66 -5.03
N ASP A 54 2.46 -4.32 -5.72
CA ASP A 54 2.58 -4.46 -7.16
C ASP A 54 2.46 -5.93 -7.59
N HIS A 55 3.11 -6.86 -6.89
CA HIS A 55 2.93 -8.28 -7.12
C HIS A 55 1.47 -8.72 -6.95
N MET A 56 0.81 -8.34 -5.85
CA MET A 56 -0.60 -8.65 -5.59
C MET A 56 -1.54 -8.04 -6.64
N SER A 57 -1.21 -6.87 -7.18
CA SER A 57 -2.02 -6.19 -8.21
C SER A 57 -2.10 -6.98 -9.53
N ARG A 58 -1.13 -7.87 -9.77
CA ARG A 58 -1.06 -8.74 -10.96
C ARG A 58 -1.77 -10.07 -10.75
N LEU A 59 -2.14 -10.40 -9.52
CA LEU A 59 -2.89 -11.61 -9.18
C LEU A 59 -4.38 -11.40 -9.43
N LYS A 60 -5.13 -12.49 -9.63
CA LYS A 60 -6.59 -12.41 -9.56
C LYS A 60 -6.99 -12.11 -8.11
N PRO A 61 -8.07 -11.37 -7.84
CA PRO A 61 -8.44 -11.00 -6.47
C PRO A 61 -8.65 -12.20 -5.54
N ILE A 62 -9.17 -13.32 -6.07
CA ILE A 62 -9.34 -14.58 -5.34
C ILE A 62 -8.00 -15.25 -4.93
N GLU A 63 -6.90 -14.93 -5.61
CA GLU A 63 -5.57 -15.46 -5.32
C GLU A 63 -4.82 -14.61 -4.27
N VAL A 64 -5.35 -13.42 -3.94
CA VAL A 64 -4.77 -12.53 -2.95
C VAL A 64 -5.12 -13.04 -1.55
N LYS A 65 -4.10 -13.37 -0.76
CA LYS A 65 -4.26 -13.68 0.66
C LYS A 65 -4.58 -12.41 1.43
N VAL A 66 -5.85 -12.21 1.78
CA VAL A 66 -6.35 -11.00 2.47
C VAL A 66 -5.57 -10.69 3.75
N GLU A 67 -5.19 -11.71 4.53
CA GLU A 67 -4.39 -11.53 5.75
C GLU A 67 -2.99 -10.94 5.50
N VAL A 68 -2.39 -11.23 4.33
CA VAL A 68 -1.09 -10.67 3.95
C VAL A 68 -1.27 -9.23 3.49
N LEU A 69 -2.33 -8.96 2.72
CA LEU A 69 -2.70 -7.59 2.33
C LEU A 69 -2.97 -6.71 3.56
N GLN A 70 -3.75 -7.20 4.52
CA GLN A 70 -4.04 -6.47 5.76
C GLN A 70 -2.77 -6.20 6.58
N ARG A 71 -1.86 -7.17 6.68
CA ARG A 71 -0.55 -6.96 7.34
C ARG A 71 0.24 -5.85 6.67
N LEU A 72 0.34 -5.86 5.33
CA LEU A 72 1.03 -4.81 4.59
C LEU A 72 0.42 -3.42 4.79
N LEU A 73 -0.91 -3.34 4.81
CA LEU A 73 -1.61 -2.07 5.05
C LEU A 73 -1.43 -1.56 6.49
N ASN A 74 -1.34 -2.46 7.46
CA ASN A 74 -1.02 -2.11 8.85
C ASN A 74 0.42 -1.62 8.99
N ASP A 75 1.38 -2.29 8.34
CA ASP A 75 2.79 -1.87 8.32
C ASP A 75 2.94 -0.50 7.67
N LEU A 76 2.26 -0.27 6.54
CA LEU A 76 2.21 1.03 5.88
C LEU A 76 1.64 2.11 6.79
N SER A 77 0.54 1.82 7.49
CA SER A 77 -0.08 2.75 8.44
C SER A 77 0.84 3.10 9.61
N SER A 78 1.58 2.11 10.11
CA SER A 78 2.59 2.31 11.16
C SER A 78 3.72 3.23 10.70
N ILE A 79 4.27 3.00 9.50
CA ILE A 79 5.31 3.84 8.90
C ILE A 79 4.83 5.29 8.75
N ILE A 80 3.61 5.50 8.22
CA ILE A 80 3.04 6.83 8.05
C ILE A 80 2.94 7.56 9.40
N ARG A 81 2.48 6.88 10.45
CA ARG A 81 2.42 7.49 11.80
C ARG A 81 3.78 7.89 12.32
N THR A 82 4.80 7.05 12.11
CA THR A 82 6.18 7.38 12.51
C THR A 82 6.72 8.58 11.74
N LEU A 83 6.47 8.67 10.43
CA LEU A 83 6.90 9.80 9.62
C LEU A 83 6.23 11.11 10.07
N GLN A 84 4.92 11.08 10.33
CA GLN A 84 4.17 12.24 10.84
C GLN A 84 4.65 12.70 12.23
N GLN A 85 5.06 11.77 13.09
CA GLN A 85 5.64 12.12 14.39
C GLN A 85 7.01 12.74 14.26
N ALA A 86 7.84 12.23 13.35
CA ALA A 86 9.18 12.77 13.10
C ALA A 86 9.11 14.17 12.47
N GLU A 87 8.17 14.40 11.57
CA GLU A 87 7.91 15.72 10.98
C GLU A 87 7.57 16.78 12.03
N ARG A 88 6.75 16.43 13.05
CA ARG A 88 6.39 17.35 14.12
C ARG A 88 7.53 17.67 15.09
N ALA A 89 8.57 16.85 15.11
CA ALA A 89 9.72 17.00 16.00
C ALA A 89 10.93 17.68 15.33
N ALA A 90 10.89 17.85 14.01
CA ALA A 90 11.90 18.54 13.20
C ALA A 90 11.59 20.04 13.08
#